data_AF-A0A7Y4Z700-F1
#
_entry.id   AF-A0A7Y4Z700-F1
#
_cell.length_a   1.000
_cell.length_b   1.000
_cell.length_c   1.000
_cell.angle_alpha   90.00
_cell.angle_beta   90.00
_cell.angle_gamma   90.00
#
_symmetry.space_group_name_H-M   'P 1'
#
loop_
_entity.id
_entity.type
_entity.pdbx_description
1 polymer ?
#
loop_
_entity_poly.entity_id
_entity_poly.type
_entity_poly.pdbx_seq_one_letter_code
_entity_poly.pdbx_strand_id
1 'polypeptide(L)'
;MKILPSITTGISETEKVNEFMAGLDYPLIDVIQYLRKYILSIDKTIGEGIFYNAPVFFYTGTLKPFDPKSYKRYIVGCNPP
;
A
#
# COMPACT_ATOMS: atom_id res chain seq x y z
N MET A 1 7.65 -0.57 -18.27
CA MET A 1 7.00 -0.24 -16.98
C MET A 1 6.77 -1.55 -16.24
N LYS A 2 7.33 -1.72 -15.03
CA LYS A 2 7.16 -2.96 -14.26
C LYS A 2 5.70 -3.05 -13.85
N ILE A 3 4.98 -4.10 -14.28
CA ILE A 3 3.63 -4.37 -13.77
C ILE A 3 3.79 -4.60 -12.27
N LEU A 4 3.06 -3.82 -11.48
CA LEU A 4 3.06 -3.86 -10.02
C LEU A 4 2.08 -4.97 -9.60
N PRO A 5 2.56 -6.21 -9.38
CA PRO A 5 1.69 -7.39 -9.43
C PRO A 5 0.71 -7.40 -8.27
N SER A 6 1.13 -6.93 -7.10
CA SER A 6 0.35 -6.87 -5.86
C SER A 6 -0.88 -5.97 -5.98
N ILE A 7 -0.72 -4.75 -6.47
CA ILE A 7 -1.88 -3.87 -6.69
C ILE A 7 -2.79 -4.37 -7.82
N THR A 8 -2.31 -5.16 -8.78
CA THR A 8 -3.20 -5.75 -9.79
C THR A 8 -3.94 -6.99 -9.29
N THR A 9 -3.28 -7.80 -8.46
CA THR A 9 -3.80 -9.08 -7.94
C THR A 9 -4.59 -8.93 -6.64
N GLY A 10 -4.41 -7.82 -5.91
CA GLY A 10 -5.00 -7.60 -4.59
C GLY A 10 -4.28 -8.35 -3.48
N ILE A 11 -3.01 -8.71 -3.66
CA ILE A 11 -2.21 -9.40 -2.63
C ILE A 11 -1.46 -8.34 -1.80
N SER A 12 -1.72 -8.31 -0.49
CA SER A 12 -0.98 -7.45 0.46
C SER A 12 0.47 -7.93 0.61
N GLU A 13 1.41 -6.99 0.68
CA GLU A 13 2.85 -7.21 0.78
C GLU A 13 3.41 -6.66 2.10
N THR A 14 2.76 -6.99 3.22
CA THR A 14 3.09 -6.45 4.56
C THR A 14 4.56 -6.57 4.94
N GLU A 15 5.23 -7.68 4.62
CA GLU A 15 6.66 -7.83 4.92
C GLU A 15 7.56 -6.86 4.15
N LYS A 16 7.22 -6.56 2.88
CA LYS A 16 7.96 -5.54 2.12
C LYS A 16 7.79 -4.15 2.72
N VAL A 17 6.60 -3.86 3.23
CA VAL A 17 6.35 -2.59 3.93
C VAL A 17 7.07 -2.57 5.28
N ASN A 18 7.16 -3.69 5.99
CA ASN A 18 7.95 -3.80 7.22
C ASN A 18 9.44 -3.50 6.97
N GLU A 19 10.02 -4.11 5.93
CA GLU A 19 11.40 -3.86 5.51
C GLU A 19 11.64 -2.39 5.17
N PHE A 20 10.74 -1.78 4.39
CA PHE A 20 10.82 -0.36 4.05
C PHE A 20 10.77 0.53 5.30
N MET A 21 9.81 0.28 6.20
CA MET A 21 9.64 1.07 7.42
C MET A 21 10.81 0.92 8.38
N ALA A 22 11.47 -0.24 8.42
CA ALA A 22 12.64 -0.46 9.27
C ALA A 22 13.87 0.35 8.82
N GLY A 23 13.96 0.66 7.52
CA GLY A 23 15.04 1.48 6.95
C GLY A 23 14.71 2.96 6.80
N LEU A 24 13.50 3.39 7.13
CA LEU A 24 13.04 4.76 6.92
C LEU A 24 13.48 5.68 8.07
N ASP A 25 14.52 6.47 7.82
CA ASP A 25 14.93 7.57 8.70
C ASP A 25 14.17 8.86 8.34
N TYR A 26 13.05 9.10 9.03
CA TYR A 26 12.20 10.27 8.76
C TYR A 26 11.59 10.86 10.05
N PRO A 27 11.58 12.20 10.24
CA PRO A 27 11.08 12.83 11.47
C PRO A 27 9.63 12.54 11.84
N LEU A 28 8.78 12.12 10.88
CA LEU A 28 7.37 11.79 11.11
C LEU A 28 7.10 10.29 11.01
N ILE A 29 8.10 9.44 11.24
CA ILE A 29 7.96 7.98 11.17
C ILE A 29 6.80 7.46 12.04
N ASP A 30 6.59 8.03 13.21
CA ASP A 30 5.50 7.65 14.12
C ASP A 30 4.12 7.97 13.55
N VAL A 31 3.99 9.09 12.83
CA VAL A 31 2.74 9.46 12.14
C VAL A 31 2.46 8.50 11.00
N ILE A 32 3.48 8.13 10.22
CA ILE A 32 3.34 7.14 9.14
C ILE A 32 2.93 5.79 9.71
N GLN A 33 3.56 5.34 10.80
CA GLN A 33 3.21 4.09 11.47
C GLN A 33 1.78 4.11 12.03
N TYR A 34 1.36 5.22 12.63
CA TYR A 34 0.00 5.39 13.12
C TYR A 34 -1.02 5.29 11.98
N LEU A 35 -0.81 6.05 10.90
CA LEU A 35 -1.70 6.02 9.74
C LEU A 35 -1.76 4.63 9.10
N ARG A 36 -0.62 3.96 8.96
CA ARG A 36 -0.56 2.58 8.46
C ARG A 36 -1.44 1.63 9.29
N LYS A 37 -1.23 1.62 10.61
CA LYS A 37 -2.02 0.77 11.53
C LYS A 37 -3.50 1.12 11.50
N TYR A 38 -3.82 2.41 11.51
CA TYR A 38 -5.20 2.89 11.48
C TYR A 38 -5.90 2.46 10.19
N ILE A 39 -5.30 2.71 9.02
CA ILE A 39 -5.88 2.36 7.71
C ILE A 39 -6.13 0.84 7.62
N LEU A 40 -5.16 0.02 8.00
CA LEU A 40 -5.30 -1.45 7.97
C LEU A 40 -6.35 -1.98 8.98
N SER A 41 -6.67 -1.21 10.02
CA SER A 41 -7.69 -1.59 11.00
C SER A 41 -9.13 -1.32 10.55
N ILE A 42 -9.33 -0.46 9.55
CA ILE A 42 -10.67 -0.04 9.10
C ILE A 42 -11.43 -1.20 8.46
N ASP A 43 -10.78 -1.95 7.57
CA ASP A 43 -11.40 -3.07 6.86
C ASP A 43 -10.34 -4.12 6.46
N LYS A 44 -10.66 -5.40 6.66
CA LYS A 44 -9.79 -6.55 6.32
C LYS A 44 -9.47 -6.68 4.82
N THR A 45 -10.22 -5.99 3.97
CA THR A 45 -10.03 -5.93 2.52
C THR A 45 -9.08 -4.82 2.10
N ILE A 46 -8.42 -4.14 3.04
CA ILE A 46 -7.35 -3.19 2.77
C ILE A 46 -6.01 -3.92 2.93
N GLY A 47 -5.20 -3.86 1.89
CA GLY A 47 -3.82 -4.35 1.87
C GLY A 47 -2.87 -3.21 1.60
N GLU A 48 -1.58 -3.52 1.63
CA GLU A 48 -0.50 -2.56 1.50
C GLU A 48 0.64 -3.08 0.62
N GLY A 49 1.49 -2.19 0.11
CA GLY A 49 2.68 -2.53 -0.65
C GLY A 49 3.55 -1.31 -0.90
N ILE A 50 4.73 -1.52 -1.51
CA ILE A 50 5.66 -0.44 -1.85
C ILE A 50 5.57 -0.14 -3.35
N PHE A 51 5.14 1.07 -3.68
CA PHE A 51 5.07 1.55 -5.06
C PHE A 51 5.60 2.97 -5.11
N TYR A 52 6.38 3.28 -6.15
CA TYR A 52 7.03 4.59 -6.28
C TYR A 52 7.85 4.99 -5.03
N ASN A 53 8.50 4.01 -4.38
CA ASN A 53 9.27 4.19 -3.13
C ASN A 53 8.44 4.67 -1.93
N ALA A 54 7.15 4.33 -1.90
CA ALA A 54 6.20 4.78 -0.91
C ALA A 54 5.25 3.64 -0.49
N PRO A 55 4.84 3.56 0.79
CA PRO A 55 3.72 2.72 1.19
C PRO A 55 2.41 3.17 0.52
N VAL A 56 1.74 2.24 -0.14
CA VAL A 56 0.42 2.45 -0.73
C VAL A 56 -0.55 1.41 -0.19
N PHE A 57 -1.76 1.85 0.07
CA PHE A 57 -2.88 1.03 0.51
C PHE A 57 -3.86 0.84 -0.63
N PHE A 58 -4.37 -0.38 -0.74
CA PHE A 58 -5.24 -0.77 -1.84
C PHE A 58 -6.23 -1.87 -1.43
N TYR A 59 -7.34 -1.96 -2.17
CA TYR A 59 -8.36 -2.97 -1.99
C TYR A 59 -7.88 -4.35 -2.47
N THR A 60 -7.97 -5.35 -1.58
CA THR A 60 -7.54 -6.75 -1.80
C THR A 60 -8.69 -7.66 -2.23
N GLY A 61 -9.94 -7.23 -2.07
CA GLY A 61 -11.10 -8.04 -2.45
C GLY A 61 -11.22 -8.24 -3.96
N THR A 62 -12.20 -9.05 -4.35
CA THR A 62 -12.46 -9.38 -5.75
C THR A 62 -12.96 -8.16 -6.52
N LEU A 63 -12.43 -7.95 -7.72
CA LEU A 63 -12.93 -6.97 -8.68
C LEU A 63 -13.22 -7.64 -10.02
N LYS A 64 -14.22 -7.13 -10.75
CA LYS A 64 -14.40 -7.45 -12.17
C LYS A 64 -13.16 -7.02 -12.95
N PRO A 65 -12.81 -7.68 -14.07
CA PRO A 65 -11.72 -7.23 -14.94
C PRO A 65 -11.81 -5.73 -15.24
N PHE A 66 -10.69 -5.02 -15.11
CA PHE A 66 -10.61 -3.57 -15.29
C PHE A 66 -9.29 -3.20 -15.95
N ASP A 67 -9.25 -2.04 -16.63
CA ASP A 67 -8.01 -1.47 -17.14
C ASP A 67 -7.11 -1.08 -15.95
N PRO A 68 -5.90 -1.64 -15.80
CA PRO A 68 -4.98 -1.28 -14.72
C PRO A 68 -4.71 0.23 -14.60
N LYS A 69 -4.80 0.99 -15.71
CA LYS A 69 -4.63 2.46 -15.71
C LYS A 69 -5.78 3.22 -15.07
N SER A 70 -6.87 2.55 -14.71
CA SER A 70 -7.99 3.15 -13.98
C SER A 70 -7.83 3.09 -12.45
N TYR A 71 -6.75 2.48 -11.94
CA TYR A 71 -6.36 2.47 -10.52
C TYR A 71 -7.48 2.06 -9.54
N LYS A 72 -8.41 1.19 -9.95
CA LYS A 72 -9.63 0.87 -9.14
C LYS A 72 -9.38 0.27 -7.76
N ARG A 73 -8.21 -0.31 -7.52
CA ARG A 73 -7.82 -0.84 -6.19
C ARG A 73 -7.18 0.23 -5.31
N TYR A 74 -6.69 1.33 -5.87
CA TYR A 74 -5.92 2.32 -5.13
C TYR A 74 -6.80 3.05 -4.11
N ILE A 75 -6.34 3.14 -2.87
CA ILE A 75 -7.03 3.87 -1.79
C ILE A 75 -6.22 5.13 -1.44
N VAL A 76 -4.97 4.96 -1.00
CA VAL A 76 -4.10 6.08 -0.63
C VAL A 76 -2.63 5.71 -0.77
N GLY A 77 -1.79 6.67 -1.17
CA GLY A 77 -0.33 6.57 -1.11
C GLY A 77 0.21 7.50 -0.04
N CYS A 78 1.03 6.98 0.85
CA CYS A 78 1.81 7.79 1.78
C CYS A 78 3.15 8.10 1.12
N ASN A 79 3.38 9.37 0.76
CA ASN A 79 4.62 9.80 0.14
C ASN A 79 5.57 10.40 1.19
N PRO A 80 6.43 9.58 1.86
CA PRO A 80 7.57 10.12 2.58
C PRO A 80 8.52 10.84 1.58
N PRO A 81 9.38 11.75 2.06
CA PRO A 81 10.31 12.48 1.19
C PRO A 81 11.27 11.57 0.43
#